data_AF-A0A7I7MM31-F1
#
_entry.id   AF-A0A7I7MM31-F1
#
_cell.length_a   1.000
_cell.length_b   1.000
_cell.length_c   1.000
_cell.angle_alpha   90.00
_cell.angle_beta   90.00
_cell.angle_gamma   90.00
#
_symmetry.space_group_name_H-M   'P 1'
#
loop_
_entity.id
_entity.type
_entity.pdbx_description
1 polymer ?
#
loop_
_entity_poly.entity_id
_entity_poly.type
_entity_poly.pdbx_seq_one_letter_code
_entity_poly.pdbx_strand_id
1 'polypeptide(L)'
;MGPAVPAGLGHWWGWGPADASGVVGAGGKGGAGGVGGAGGAAGLFGSPGQPGVNGGTGADGAAGGFTGFPLGPFTNNTGFSNDEIYLTILGQTTPGQWSWIDQNGVAHALDHNAANDPGHLTKNGVNYANMSFTLAQTGNLSIPSEFLGARIFLSMEQPLYIGIAPDNSGWAGPDPANPADPNYATVYDWYELSYKYGAVPFGGNTTQVDQFGFPFSFTLTQDFTGFADTRGLLLSRDQVFQQFTTTVPAEFQALIVNDATGSPLRILAPRTAQPGGLATWLDPAINDFWTTYQTNQFNYDGPGYTVQGNVDASGQFVYSVTPTGGSTSMYAMTKPTTAQTFAANGPFVGTAQQGAFLAELNAAFNRGVATSPDEWANVAAYYPTGGRWNNWAQFFHANSIDNLAYGFPYDDVNNQSSVLILSNSQPPTQLSFDLRW
;
A
#
# COMPACT_ATOMS: atom_id res chain seq x y z
N MET A 1 -29.83 1.51 6.93
CA MET A 1 -29.05 0.27 7.06
C MET A 1 -28.37 0.04 5.72
N GLY A 2 -27.16 0.57 5.54
CA GLY A 2 -26.39 0.37 4.31
C GLY A 2 -25.81 -1.06 4.28
N PRO A 3 -25.62 -1.65 3.10
CA PRO A 3 -25.03 -2.98 2.99
C PRO A 3 -23.57 -2.93 3.45
N ALA A 4 -23.16 -3.92 4.25
CA ALA A 4 -21.78 -4.11 4.67
C ALA A 4 -20.88 -4.38 3.43
N VAL A 5 -19.75 -3.68 3.36
CA VAL A 5 -18.69 -3.96 2.38
C VAL A 5 -18.10 -5.34 2.72
N PRO A 6 -18.05 -6.31 1.78
CA PRO A 6 -17.45 -7.61 2.05
C PRO A 6 -15.96 -7.46 2.40
N ALA A 7 -15.56 -7.98 3.56
CA ALA A 7 -14.15 -8.16 3.90
C ALA A 7 -13.51 -9.08 2.85
N GLY A 8 -12.55 -8.56 2.07
CA GLY A 8 -11.85 -9.34 1.04
C GLY A 8 -11.46 -8.58 -0.25
N LEU A 9 -11.81 -7.31 -0.40
CA LEU A 9 -11.43 -6.51 -1.59
C LEU A 9 -10.12 -5.70 -1.42
N GLY A 10 -9.50 -5.70 -0.24
CA GLY A 10 -8.36 -4.82 0.09
C GLY A 10 -6.94 -5.37 -0.17
N HIS A 11 -6.78 -6.64 -0.53
CA HIS A 11 -5.45 -7.26 -0.64
C HIS A 11 -4.95 -7.32 -2.09
N TRP A 12 -4.36 -6.21 -2.55
CA TRP A 12 -3.75 -6.16 -3.88
C TRP A 12 -2.35 -5.55 -3.95
N TRP A 13 -1.69 -5.15 -2.86
CA TRP A 13 -0.44 -4.38 -2.96
C TRP A 13 0.69 -4.91 -2.06
N GLY A 14 1.73 -5.48 -2.66
CA GLY A 14 2.98 -5.82 -1.97
C GLY A 14 4.04 -6.31 -2.95
N TRP A 15 4.97 -5.43 -3.32
CA TRP A 15 6.19 -5.79 -4.06
C TRP A 15 7.42 -5.49 -3.18
N GLY A 16 8.39 -6.40 -3.14
CA GLY A 16 9.63 -6.24 -2.38
C GLY A 16 10.70 -5.43 -3.13
N PRO A 17 11.70 -4.85 -2.43
CA PRO A 17 12.75 -4.04 -3.02
C PRO A 17 13.77 -4.87 -3.84
N ALA A 18 14.43 -4.23 -4.81
CA ALA A 18 15.57 -4.77 -5.55
C ALA A 18 16.89 -4.62 -4.76
N ASP A 19 17.88 -5.50 -4.98
CA ASP A 19 19.15 -5.43 -4.25
C ASP A 19 20.13 -4.36 -4.80
N ALA A 20 21.14 -4.06 -3.97
CA ALA A 20 22.06 -2.93 -4.10
C ALA A 20 23.06 -3.01 -5.28
N SER A 21 22.88 -3.91 -6.25
CA SER A 21 23.84 -4.12 -7.34
C SER A 21 23.41 -3.60 -8.72
N GLY A 22 22.15 -3.19 -8.90
CA GLY A 22 21.69 -2.68 -10.21
C GLY A 22 21.81 -3.69 -11.36
N VAL A 23 22.02 -4.98 -11.08
CA VAL A 23 22.06 -6.06 -12.07
C VAL A 23 20.78 -6.87 -11.96
N VAL A 24 19.93 -6.76 -12.98
CA VAL A 24 18.75 -7.61 -13.11
C VAL A 24 19.21 -8.97 -13.64
N GLY A 25 19.20 -9.98 -12.77
CA GLY A 25 19.46 -11.36 -13.17
C GLY A 25 18.46 -11.79 -14.25
N ALA A 26 18.94 -12.55 -15.24
CA ALA A 26 18.14 -13.02 -16.36
C ALA A 26 16.86 -13.69 -15.86
N GLY A 27 15.72 -13.03 -16.07
CA GLY A 27 14.39 -13.55 -15.79
C GLY A 27 14.19 -14.87 -16.50
N GLY A 28 14.13 -15.95 -15.73
CA GLY A 28 13.70 -17.25 -16.22
C GLY A 28 12.29 -17.13 -16.79
N LYS A 29 12.05 -17.78 -17.93
CA LYS A 29 10.72 -17.92 -18.53
C LYS A 29 9.72 -18.34 -17.46
N GLY A 30 8.59 -17.64 -17.41
CA GLY A 30 7.51 -17.78 -16.42
C GLY A 30 7.48 -19.09 -15.64
N GLY A 31 7.65 -18.98 -14.33
CA GLY A 31 7.57 -20.08 -13.38
C GLY A 31 7.70 -19.52 -11.97
N ALA A 32 6.81 -19.95 -11.07
CA ALA A 32 6.73 -19.55 -9.68
C ALA A 32 8.11 -19.35 -9.01
N GLY A 33 8.35 -18.13 -8.52
CA GLY A 33 9.63 -17.76 -7.91
C GLY A 33 9.58 -16.40 -7.22
N GLY A 34 8.46 -16.07 -6.56
CA GLY A 34 8.39 -15.01 -5.56
C GLY A 34 8.39 -15.66 -4.18
N VAL A 35 9.35 -15.29 -3.33
CA VAL A 35 9.21 -15.49 -1.88
C VAL A 35 7.98 -14.68 -1.44
N GLY A 36 7.02 -15.38 -0.83
CA GLY A 36 5.60 -15.04 -0.86
C GLY A 36 5.22 -13.71 -0.20
N GLY A 37 4.62 -12.83 -1.01
CA GLY A 37 3.68 -11.81 -0.57
C GLY A 37 2.26 -12.38 -0.49
N ALA A 38 1.49 -11.82 0.45
CA ALA A 38 0.16 -12.20 0.93
C ALA A 38 -0.77 -12.93 -0.06
N GLY A 39 -1.31 -14.06 0.39
CA GLY A 39 -2.30 -14.83 -0.35
C GLY A 39 -3.68 -14.18 -0.32
N GLY A 40 -4.15 -13.77 -1.50
CA GLY A 40 -5.56 -13.57 -1.77
C GLY A 40 -6.29 -14.90 -1.85
N ALA A 41 -7.50 -14.95 -1.31
CA ALA A 41 -8.45 -16.03 -1.52
C ALA A 41 -8.76 -16.23 -3.02
N ALA A 42 -8.87 -17.48 -3.47
CA ALA A 42 -9.32 -17.80 -4.83
C ALA A 42 -10.80 -17.44 -5.01
N GLY A 43 -11.07 -16.31 -5.67
CA GLY A 43 -12.40 -15.86 -6.09
C GLY A 43 -12.59 -16.02 -7.60
N LEU A 44 -13.03 -17.21 -8.00
CA LEU A 44 -13.87 -17.55 -9.15
C LEU A 44 -14.13 -16.47 -10.23
N PHE A 45 -13.34 -16.43 -11.31
CA PHE A 45 -13.80 -16.24 -12.71
C PHE A 45 -12.68 -16.68 -13.67
N GLY A 46 -12.65 -17.96 -14.02
CA GLY A 46 -11.93 -18.45 -15.18
C GLY A 46 -12.88 -18.47 -16.38
N SER A 47 -12.48 -17.87 -17.49
CA SER A 47 -12.92 -18.32 -18.82
C SER A 47 -11.77 -18.22 -19.81
N PRO A 48 -11.64 -19.18 -20.75
CA PRO A 48 -10.42 -19.38 -21.54
C PRO A 48 -10.21 -18.28 -22.58
N GLY A 49 -8.95 -18.05 -22.92
CA GLY A 49 -8.49 -17.02 -23.84
C GLY A 49 -9.14 -17.08 -25.22
N GLN A 50 -9.32 -15.88 -25.80
CA GLN A 50 -9.49 -15.70 -27.22
C GLN A 50 -8.17 -15.19 -27.81
N PRO A 51 -7.68 -15.78 -28.92
CA PRO A 51 -6.43 -15.39 -29.56
C PRO A 51 -6.50 -13.97 -30.12
N GLY A 52 -5.36 -13.30 -30.05
CA GLY A 52 -5.20 -11.88 -30.37
C GLY A 52 -5.65 -11.48 -31.76
N VAL A 53 -6.15 -10.25 -31.85
CA VAL A 53 -6.27 -9.49 -33.09
C VAL A 53 -5.55 -8.16 -32.87
N ASN A 54 -4.77 -7.80 -33.88
CA ASN A 54 -3.76 -6.75 -33.93
C ASN A 54 -4.15 -5.39 -33.33
N GLY A 55 -3.09 -4.67 -32.91
CA GLY A 55 -3.10 -3.38 -32.25
C GLY A 55 -4.06 -2.33 -32.81
N GLY A 56 -4.69 -1.63 -31.87
CA GLY A 56 -5.29 -0.31 -32.06
C GLY A 56 -4.80 0.59 -30.93
N THR A 57 -4.10 1.65 -31.30
CA THR A 57 -3.73 2.79 -30.44
C THR A 57 -4.97 3.29 -29.70
N GLY A 58 -4.94 3.33 -28.37
CA GLY A 58 -5.99 3.92 -27.53
C GLY A 58 -6.04 5.43 -27.72
N ALA A 59 -6.65 5.87 -28.82
CA ALA A 59 -7.15 7.22 -28.97
C ALA A 59 -8.65 7.17 -28.69
N ASP A 60 -9.06 7.65 -27.51
CA ASP A 60 -10.48 7.81 -27.19
C ASP A 60 -11.05 8.96 -28.02
N GLY A 61 -11.55 8.61 -29.21
CA GLY A 61 -12.20 9.51 -30.15
C GLY A 61 -13.71 9.30 -30.20
N ALA A 62 -14.43 10.26 -29.62
CA ALA A 62 -15.76 10.77 -30.01
C ALA A 62 -16.91 9.76 -30.24
N ALA A 63 -17.66 9.46 -29.17
CA ALA A 63 -19.12 9.62 -29.05
C ALA A 63 -19.66 8.77 -27.87
N GLY A 64 -19.83 9.39 -26.70
CA GLY A 64 -20.58 8.82 -25.56
C GLY A 64 -19.73 8.19 -24.45
N GLY A 65 -19.45 8.97 -23.40
CA GLY A 65 -18.94 8.54 -22.10
C GLY A 65 -17.41 8.41 -22.02
N PHE A 66 -16.76 9.25 -21.20
CA PHE A 66 -15.38 9.00 -20.77
C PHE A 66 -15.35 7.70 -19.97
N THR A 67 -14.56 6.72 -20.41
CA THR A 67 -14.40 5.41 -19.74
C THR A 67 -13.21 5.39 -18.78
N GLY A 68 -12.26 6.31 -18.97
CA GLY A 68 -11.28 6.75 -17.96
C GLY A 68 -11.87 7.80 -17.01
N PHE A 69 -11.01 8.44 -16.21
CA PHE A 69 -11.44 9.52 -15.31
C PHE A 69 -10.39 10.63 -15.17
N PRO A 70 -10.82 11.90 -14.97
CA PRO A 70 -9.94 13.02 -14.66
C PRO A 70 -9.10 12.79 -13.39
N LEU A 71 -7.80 13.09 -13.50
CA LEU A 71 -6.85 13.12 -12.39
C LEU A 71 -6.44 14.57 -12.13
N GLY A 72 -6.83 15.07 -10.97
CA GLY A 72 -6.70 16.46 -10.56
C GLY A 72 -8.06 17.10 -10.24
N PRO A 73 -8.08 18.36 -9.78
CA PRO A 73 -6.93 19.24 -9.62
C PRO A 73 -5.98 18.76 -8.51
N PHE A 74 -4.72 19.17 -8.61
CA PHE A 74 -3.76 19.10 -7.51
C PHE A 74 -3.68 20.49 -6.91
N THR A 75 -4.27 20.66 -5.72
CA THR A 75 -4.14 21.89 -4.95
C THR A 75 -2.75 21.90 -4.31
N ASN A 76 -1.90 22.81 -4.74
CA ASN A 76 -0.53 22.92 -4.23
C ASN A 76 -0.47 23.94 -3.08
N ASN A 77 -0.41 23.43 -1.84
CA ASN A 77 -0.20 24.19 -0.61
C ASN A 77 1.18 23.90 0.02
N THR A 78 2.15 23.51 -0.80
CA THR A 78 3.48 23.08 -0.31
C THR A 78 4.48 24.23 -0.18
N GLY A 79 4.21 25.37 -0.81
CA GLY A 79 5.16 26.47 -0.94
C GLY A 79 6.17 26.31 -2.09
N PHE A 80 6.32 25.11 -2.65
CA PHE A 80 7.05 24.90 -3.91
C PHE A 80 6.23 25.38 -5.10
N SER A 81 6.89 25.84 -6.15
CA SER A 81 6.22 26.11 -7.42
C SER A 81 5.75 24.81 -8.08
N ASN A 82 4.73 24.88 -8.95
CA ASN A 82 4.26 23.70 -9.68
C ASN A 82 5.33 23.11 -10.63
N ASP A 83 6.37 23.87 -10.96
CA ASP A 83 7.51 23.39 -11.76
C ASP A 83 8.52 22.58 -10.93
N GLU A 84 8.40 22.63 -9.60
CA GLU A 84 9.27 21.92 -8.65
C GLU A 84 8.60 20.67 -8.07
N ILE A 85 7.37 20.34 -8.48
CA ILE A 85 6.68 19.12 -8.04
C ILE A 85 6.53 18.20 -9.24
N TYR A 86 7.04 16.98 -9.14
CA TYR A 86 7.05 16.01 -10.22
C TYR A 86 6.06 14.87 -9.96
N LEU A 87 5.38 14.43 -11.01
CA LEU A 87 4.54 13.24 -11.02
C LEU A 87 5.25 12.12 -11.80
N THR A 88 5.17 10.90 -11.27
CA THR A 88 5.49 9.66 -12.00
C THR A 88 4.35 8.68 -11.80
N ILE A 89 3.67 8.29 -12.88
CA ILE A 89 2.44 7.48 -12.81
C ILE A 89 2.69 6.15 -13.49
N LEU A 90 2.62 5.05 -12.72
CA LEU A 90 2.99 3.71 -13.17
C LEU A 90 1.88 2.72 -12.81
N GLY A 91 1.63 1.74 -13.66
CA GLY A 91 0.60 0.71 -13.43
C GLY A 91 0.46 -0.22 -14.63
N GLN A 92 -0.60 -1.00 -14.66
CA GLN A 92 -0.92 -1.93 -15.74
C GLN A 92 -2.19 -1.47 -16.44
N THR A 93 -2.06 -1.10 -17.71
CA THR A 93 -3.20 -0.79 -18.59
C THR A 93 -3.73 -2.01 -19.32
N THR A 94 -2.99 -3.11 -19.24
CA THR A 94 -3.42 -4.46 -19.62
C THR A 94 -2.77 -5.42 -18.63
N PRO A 95 -3.48 -6.45 -18.12
CA PRO A 95 -2.91 -7.37 -17.15
C PRO A 95 -1.60 -7.99 -17.65
N GLY A 96 -0.53 -7.87 -16.86
CA GLY A 96 0.81 -8.34 -17.21
C GLY A 96 1.62 -7.41 -18.11
N GLN A 97 1.11 -6.23 -18.50
CA GLN A 97 1.85 -5.20 -19.23
C GLN A 97 1.91 -3.91 -18.41
N TRP A 98 3.11 -3.58 -17.95
CA TRP A 98 3.35 -2.34 -17.22
C TRP A 98 3.49 -1.16 -18.18
N SER A 99 2.92 -0.04 -17.77
CA SER A 99 2.88 1.22 -18.51
C SER A 99 3.12 2.39 -17.56
N TRP A 100 3.61 3.49 -18.10
CA TRP A 100 3.59 4.80 -17.45
C TRP A 100 2.59 5.72 -18.16
N ILE A 101 2.04 6.70 -17.45
CA ILE A 101 1.10 7.69 -17.99
C ILE A 101 1.82 9.02 -18.16
N ASP A 102 1.75 9.60 -19.36
CA ASP A 102 2.34 10.93 -19.64
C ASP A 102 1.43 12.08 -19.20
N GLN A 103 1.90 13.32 -19.35
CA GLN A 103 1.17 14.53 -18.94
C GLN A 103 -0.16 14.75 -19.67
N ASN A 104 -0.38 14.05 -20.79
CA ASN A 104 -1.62 14.11 -21.57
C ASN A 104 -2.58 12.96 -21.24
N GLY A 105 -2.26 12.12 -20.25
CA GLY A 105 -3.06 10.94 -19.91
C GLY A 105 -2.86 9.74 -20.85
N VAL A 106 -1.82 9.76 -21.69
CA VAL A 106 -1.54 8.66 -22.62
C VAL A 106 -0.65 7.62 -21.95
N ALA A 107 -1.06 6.36 -22.07
CA ALA A 107 -0.30 5.23 -21.56
C ALA A 107 0.79 4.79 -22.55
N HIS A 108 2.00 4.63 -22.03
CA HIS A 108 3.17 4.13 -22.76
C HIS A 108 3.68 2.87 -22.07
N ALA A 109 3.85 1.78 -22.82
CA ALA A 109 4.44 0.56 -22.28
C ALA A 109 5.85 0.85 -21.72
N LEU A 110 6.25 0.17 -20.65
CA LEU A 110 7.62 0.25 -20.16
C LEU A 110 8.60 -0.24 -21.23
N ASP A 111 9.67 0.52 -21.44
CA ASP A 111 10.77 0.15 -22.31
C ASP A 111 12.12 0.50 -21.65
N HIS A 112 12.89 -0.51 -21.30
CA HIS A 112 14.23 -0.33 -20.72
C HIS A 112 15.18 0.42 -21.65
N ASN A 113 14.95 0.39 -22.97
CA ASN A 113 15.79 1.14 -23.92
C ASN A 113 15.61 2.65 -23.79
N ALA A 114 14.44 3.10 -23.31
CA ALA A 114 14.16 4.52 -23.07
C ALA A 114 15.10 5.16 -22.04
N ALA A 115 15.84 4.37 -21.26
CA ALA A 115 16.93 4.86 -20.43
C ALA A 115 18.08 5.48 -21.24
N ASN A 116 18.16 5.26 -22.55
CA ASN A 116 19.21 5.84 -23.41
C ASN A 116 18.65 6.79 -24.50
N ASP A 117 17.35 7.06 -24.48
CA ASP A 117 16.71 7.95 -25.45
C ASP A 117 17.01 9.43 -25.15
N PRO A 118 16.93 10.32 -26.16
CA PRO A 118 17.04 11.76 -25.93
C PRO A 118 16.06 12.24 -24.86
N GLY A 119 16.58 12.90 -23.81
CA GLY A 119 15.77 13.38 -22.69
C GLY A 119 15.67 12.41 -21.51
N HIS A 120 16.39 11.29 -21.53
CA HIS A 120 16.58 10.41 -20.36
C HIS A 120 17.14 11.19 -19.15
N LEU A 121 16.92 10.64 -17.95
CA LEU A 121 17.51 11.14 -16.71
C LEU A 121 18.86 10.47 -16.46
N THR A 122 19.73 11.12 -15.67
CA THR A 122 20.98 10.52 -15.19
C THR A 122 21.21 10.86 -13.71
N LYS A 123 21.54 9.85 -12.91
CA LYS A 123 21.96 10.01 -11.51
C LYS A 123 23.13 9.09 -11.23
N ASN A 124 24.18 9.60 -10.60
CA ASN A 124 25.37 8.82 -10.20
C ASN A 124 25.98 7.99 -11.36
N GLY A 125 25.93 8.49 -12.59
CA GLY A 125 26.46 7.81 -13.78
C GLY A 125 25.57 6.70 -14.36
N VAL A 126 24.36 6.52 -13.83
CA VAL A 126 23.34 5.59 -14.34
C VAL A 126 22.24 6.37 -15.04
N ASN A 127 21.82 5.89 -16.21
CA ASN A 127 20.71 6.48 -16.96
C ASN A 127 19.38 5.83 -16.60
N TYR A 128 18.30 6.62 -16.65
CA TYR A 128 16.94 6.19 -16.35
C TYR A 128 15.99 6.76 -17.38
N ALA A 129 14.95 6.00 -17.75
CA ALA A 129 13.89 6.53 -18.59
C ALA A 129 13.22 7.72 -17.90
N ASN A 130 12.97 8.79 -18.65
CA ASN A 130 12.26 9.94 -18.10
C ASN A 130 10.74 9.71 -18.23
N MET A 131 10.15 9.21 -17.16
CA MET A 131 8.71 8.93 -17.04
C MET A 131 7.99 9.97 -16.18
N SER A 132 8.64 11.11 -15.91
CA SER A 132 8.15 12.15 -15.02
C SER A 132 7.80 13.42 -15.77
N PHE A 133 6.82 14.15 -15.23
CA PHE A 133 6.46 15.49 -15.68
C PHE A 133 6.12 16.37 -14.47
N THR A 134 6.22 17.69 -14.61
CA THR A 134 5.96 18.61 -13.50
C THR A 134 4.47 18.82 -13.29
N LEU A 135 4.08 19.26 -12.10
CA LEU A 135 2.69 19.57 -11.78
C LEU A 135 2.15 20.69 -12.67
N ALA A 136 3.01 21.62 -13.11
CA ALA A 136 2.66 22.67 -14.08
C ALA A 136 2.22 22.12 -15.44
N GLN A 137 2.60 20.88 -15.76
CA GLN A 137 2.28 20.21 -17.02
C GLN A 137 0.98 19.37 -16.96
N THR A 138 0.33 19.26 -15.80
CA THR A 138 -0.84 18.37 -15.58
C THR A 138 -2.10 18.71 -16.37
N GLY A 139 -2.27 19.92 -16.92
CA GLY A 139 -3.33 20.27 -17.87
C GLY A 139 -4.69 19.55 -17.65
N ASN A 140 -5.06 18.67 -18.59
CA ASN A 140 -6.26 17.82 -18.54
C ASN A 140 -5.89 16.33 -18.30
N LEU A 141 -4.99 16.06 -17.35
CA LEU A 141 -4.53 14.71 -17.04
C LEU A 141 -5.71 13.78 -16.68
N SER A 142 -5.64 12.55 -17.19
CA SER A 142 -6.65 11.52 -16.94
C SER A 142 -6.00 10.15 -16.78
N ILE A 143 -6.65 9.29 -16.01
CA ILE A 143 -6.34 7.87 -15.94
C ILE A 143 -7.15 7.12 -17.01
N PRO A 144 -6.53 6.18 -17.76
CA PRO A 144 -7.22 5.39 -18.77
C PRO A 144 -8.31 4.47 -18.17
N SER A 145 -9.10 3.84 -19.04
CA SER A 145 -10.22 2.97 -18.65
C SER A 145 -9.82 1.70 -17.91
N GLU A 146 -8.54 1.33 -17.94
CA GLU A 146 -7.95 0.25 -17.18
C GLU A 146 -6.60 0.72 -16.63
N PHE A 147 -6.47 0.70 -15.31
CA PHE A 147 -5.22 0.97 -14.62
C PHE A 147 -5.20 0.22 -13.30
N LEU A 148 -4.62 -0.98 -13.35
CA LEU A 148 -4.45 -1.88 -12.22
C LEU A 148 -3.04 -1.73 -11.69
N GLY A 149 -2.74 -2.12 -10.46
CA GLY A 149 -1.31 -2.12 -10.09
C GLY A 149 -0.74 -0.77 -9.72
N ALA A 150 -1.57 0.28 -9.66
CA ALA A 150 -1.12 1.59 -10.04
C ALA A 150 -0.64 2.44 -8.87
N ARG A 151 0.40 3.23 -9.13
CA ARG A 151 0.98 4.22 -8.22
C ARG A 151 1.10 5.57 -8.92
N ILE A 152 0.65 6.60 -8.22
CA ILE A 152 0.89 8.01 -8.56
C ILE A 152 1.91 8.52 -7.56
N PHE A 153 3.18 8.59 -7.97
CA PHE A 153 4.23 9.21 -7.17
C PHE A 153 4.21 10.71 -7.33
N LEU A 154 4.46 11.40 -6.22
CA LEU A 154 4.70 12.83 -6.16
C LEU A 154 6.07 13.04 -5.50
N SER A 155 6.94 13.83 -6.12
CA SER A 155 8.30 14.09 -5.63
C SER A 155 8.64 15.57 -5.71
N MET A 156 9.36 16.06 -4.69
CA MET A 156 9.74 17.46 -4.56
C MET A 156 11.11 17.74 -5.18
N GLU A 157 11.20 18.88 -5.87
CA GLU A 157 12.38 19.50 -6.50
C GLU A 157 13.05 18.72 -7.64
N GLN A 158 12.88 17.40 -7.69
CA GLN A 158 13.48 16.54 -8.71
C GLN A 158 12.56 15.35 -9.05
N PRO A 159 12.63 14.82 -10.29
CA PRO A 159 11.91 13.62 -10.68
C PRO A 159 12.45 12.38 -9.96
N LEU A 160 11.70 11.27 -10.03
CA LEU A 160 12.16 9.97 -9.56
C LEU A 160 12.97 9.24 -10.64
N TYR A 161 14.04 8.58 -10.19
CA TYR A 161 14.90 7.71 -10.99
C TYR A 161 14.45 6.26 -10.82
N ILE A 162 13.59 5.81 -11.74
CA ILE A 162 12.96 4.48 -11.69
C ILE A 162 13.64 3.55 -12.68
N GLY A 163 14.18 2.43 -12.19
CA GLY A 163 14.74 1.39 -13.05
C GLY A 163 13.65 0.59 -13.74
N ILE A 164 13.89 0.15 -14.97
CA ILE A 164 13.02 -0.76 -15.73
C ILE A 164 13.75 -2.09 -15.90
N ALA A 165 13.05 -3.20 -15.69
CA ALA A 165 13.62 -4.53 -15.89
C ALA A 165 14.04 -4.70 -17.38
N PRO A 166 15.19 -5.35 -17.69
CA PRO A 166 15.66 -5.53 -19.07
C PRO A 166 14.73 -6.31 -19.99
N ASP A 167 13.72 -6.99 -19.46
CA ASP A 167 12.68 -7.68 -20.21
C ASP A 167 11.35 -6.91 -20.26
N ASN A 168 11.33 -5.66 -19.78
CA ASN A 168 10.17 -4.78 -19.67
C ASN A 168 9.04 -5.33 -18.79
N SER A 169 9.31 -6.38 -17.99
CA SER A 169 8.28 -7.05 -17.18
C SER A 169 7.92 -6.32 -15.89
N GLY A 170 8.65 -5.25 -15.55
CA GLY A 170 8.44 -4.49 -14.33
C GLY A 170 9.40 -3.33 -14.16
N TRP A 171 9.32 -2.71 -13.00
CA TRP A 171 10.08 -1.54 -12.61
C TRP A 171 10.59 -1.68 -11.16
N ALA A 172 11.67 -0.99 -10.84
CA ALA A 172 12.25 -0.96 -9.50
C ALA A 172 11.70 0.27 -8.76
N GLY A 173 10.85 0.03 -7.76
CA GLY A 173 10.38 1.11 -6.89
C GLY A 173 11.49 1.67 -6.01
N PRO A 174 11.39 2.94 -5.58
CA PRO A 174 12.36 3.54 -4.66
C PRO A 174 12.48 2.75 -3.35
N ASP A 175 13.70 2.48 -2.89
CA ASP A 175 13.98 1.93 -1.56
C ASP A 175 14.26 3.08 -0.58
N PRO A 176 13.29 3.46 0.29
CA PRO A 176 13.44 4.62 1.17
C PRO A 176 14.48 4.43 2.28
N ALA A 177 14.88 3.19 2.57
CA ALA A 177 15.81 2.85 3.65
C ALA A 177 17.26 2.67 3.16
N ASN A 178 17.47 2.49 1.86
CA ASN A 178 18.80 2.28 1.28
C ASN A 178 19.48 3.62 0.90
N PRO A 179 20.56 4.04 1.59
CA PRO A 179 21.27 5.29 1.27
C PRO A 179 21.92 5.31 -0.12
N ALA A 180 22.06 4.17 -0.79
CA ALA A 180 22.56 4.06 -2.15
C ALA A 180 21.47 4.20 -3.23
N ASP A 181 20.18 4.20 -2.85
CA ASP A 181 19.08 4.42 -3.80
C ASP A 181 19.21 5.82 -4.43
N PRO A 182 19.06 5.95 -5.77
CA PRO A 182 19.19 7.25 -6.45
C PRO A 182 18.16 8.30 -5.98
N ASN A 183 17.06 7.86 -5.37
CA ASN A 183 15.98 8.67 -4.82
C ASN A 183 16.11 8.90 -3.30
N TYR A 184 17.17 8.41 -2.64
CA TYR A 184 17.31 8.49 -1.18
C TYR A 184 17.23 9.92 -0.64
N ALA A 185 17.76 10.91 -1.37
CA ALA A 185 17.71 12.32 -0.97
C ALA A 185 16.44 13.06 -1.45
N THR A 186 15.57 12.41 -2.22
CA THR A 186 14.33 13.03 -2.73
C THR A 186 13.22 12.87 -1.69
N VAL A 187 12.51 13.95 -1.37
CA VAL A 187 11.26 13.85 -0.62
C VAL A 187 10.16 13.46 -1.61
N TYR A 188 9.56 12.30 -1.41
CA TYR A 188 8.47 11.79 -2.25
C TYR A 188 7.48 10.99 -1.41
N ASP A 189 6.29 10.82 -1.96
CA ASP A 189 5.23 9.95 -1.43
C ASP A 189 4.37 9.45 -2.60
N TRP A 190 3.41 8.56 -2.35
CA TRP A 190 2.55 8.03 -3.41
C TRP A 190 1.13 7.68 -3.00
N TYR A 191 0.26 7.69 -4.01
CA TYR A 191 -1.10 7.21 -3.95
C TYR A 191 -1.23 5.90 -4.72
N GLU A 192 -1.94 4.92 -4.16
CA GLU A 192 -2.17 3.61 -4.78
C GLU A 192 -3.59 3.51 -5.32
N LEU A 193 -3.77 2.86 -6.47
CA LEU A 193 -5.11 2.62 -7.02
C LEU A 193 -5.22 1.37 -7.89
N SER A 194 -6.46 0.93 -8.08
CA SER A 194 -6.86 0.03 -9.16
C SER A 194 -8.24 0.34 -9.67
N TYR A 195 -8.38 0.27 -10.98
CA TYR A 195 -9.62 0.54 -11.68
C TYR A 195 -9.66 -0.20 -13.02
N LYS A 196 -10.82 -0.78 -13.36
CA LYS A 196 -11.12 -1.27 -14.70
C LYS A 196 -12.58 -1.05 -15.00
N TYR A 197 -12.87 -0.19 -15.98
CA TYR A 197 -14.21 0.11 -16.41
C TYR A 197 -15.02 -1.16 -16.70
N GLY A 198 -16.20 -1.26 -16.09
CA GLY A 198 -17.13 -2.38 -16.27
C GLY A 198 -16.70 -3.70 -15.61
N ALA A 199 -15.55 -3.77 -14.93
CA ALA A 199 -15.04 -5.02 -14.36
C ALA A 199 -14.52 -4.89 -12.92
N VAL A 200 -13.64 -3.93 -12.64
CA VAL A 200 -13.03 -3.72 -11.31
C VAL A 200 -13.45 -2.34 -10.81
N PRO A 201 -14.24 -2.26 -9.71
CA PRO A 201 -14.55 -1.00 -9.06
C PRO A 201 -13.28 -0.22 -8.72
N PHE A 202 -13.34 1.11 -8.77
CA PHE A 202 -12.23 1.92 -8.30
C PHE A 202 -11.97 1.62 -6.82
N GLY A 203 -10.71 1.33 -6.50
CA GLY A 203 -10.19 1.35 -5.13
C GLY A 203 -8.91 2.16 -5.11
N GLY A 204 -8.72 3.04 -4.12
CA GLY A 204 -7.46 3.74 -3.95
C GLY A 204 -7.28 4.39 -2.59
N ASN A 205 -6.02 4.68 -2.25
CA ASN A 205 -5.61 5.07 -0.91
C ASN A 205 -4.32 5.90 -0.90
N THR A 206 -4.20 6.80 0.08
CA THR A 206 -2.87 7.17 0.61
C THR A 206 -2.24 5.97 1.34
N THR A 207 -0.93 5.97 1.55
CA THR A 207 -0.29 4.88 2.31
C THR A 207 0.85 5.36 3.19
N GLN A 208 0.96 4.79 4.39
CA GLN A 208 2.08 4.94 5.32
C GLN A 208 2.70 3.57 5.64
N VAL A 209 2.43 2.59 4.78
CA VAL A 209 2.84 1.20 5.02
C VAL A 209 4.35 1.07 4.85
N ASP A 210 5.01 1.88 4.02
CA ASP A 210 6.48 1.86 3.82
C ASP A 210 7.20 3.05 4.48
N GLN A 211 6.65 4.25 4.32
CA GLN A 211 7.22 5.49 4.81
C GLN A 211 6.15 6.60 4.88
N PHE A 212 6.53 7.73 5.46
CA PHE A 212 5.88 9.02 5.30
C PHE A 212 6.91 10.02 4.74
N GLY A 213 6.61 10.58 3.57
CA GLY A 213 7.45 11.59 2.92
C GLY A 213 6.95 13.00 3.20
N PHE A 214 5.71 13.28 2.80
CA PHE A 214 5.04 14.57 3.01
C PHE A 214 3.52 14.40 3.06
N PRO A 215 2.78 15.30 3.72
CA PRO A 215 1.35 15.15 3.91
C PRO A 215 0.56 15.53 2.64
N PHE A 216 -0.42 14.71 2.31
CA PHE A 216 -1.45 15.07 1.36
C PHE A 216 -2.78 14.40 1.70
N SER A 217 -3.86 14.96 1.17
CA SER A 217 -5.18 14.34 1.17
C SER A 217 -5.67 14.16 -0.27
N PHE A 218 -6.64 13.29 -0.46
CA PHE A 218 -7.30 13.08 -1.73
C PHE A 218 -8.82 13.09 -1.56
N THR A 219 -9.53 13.54 -2.60
CA THR A 219 -10.98 13.46 -2.69
C THR A 219 -11.37 12.66 -3.93
N LEU A 220 -12.21 11.63 -3.73
CA LEU A 220 -12.79 10.82 -4.79
C LEU A 220 -14.26 11.18 -4.95
N THR A 221 -14.70 11.45 -6.17
CA THR A 221 -16.10 11.74 -6.48
C THR A 221 -16.64 10.86 -7.61
N GLN A 222 -17.93 10.54 -7.55
CA GLN A 222 -18.69 9.92 -8.62
C GLN A 222 -20.12 10.48 -8.61
N ASP A 223 -20.39 11.44 -9.49
CA ASP A 223 -21.66 12.18 -9.55
C ASP A 223 -22.86 11.24 -9.77
N PHE A 224 -22.67 10.21 -10.59
CA PHE A 224 -23.71 9.24 -10.93
C PHE A 224 -24.32 8.56 -9.69
N THR A 225 -23.52 8.28 -8.67
CA THR A 225 -23.98 7.70 -7.40
C THR A 225 -24.15 8.75 -6.30
N GLY A 226 -23.68 9.98 -6.52
CA GLY A 226 -23.55 11.00 -5.50
C GLY A 226 -22.43 10.71 -4.49
N PHE A 227 -21.51 9.79 -4.79
CA PHE A 227 -20.38 9.49 -3.92
C PHE A 227 -19.40 10.66 -3.93
N ALA A 228 -19.00 11.13 -2.75
CA ALA A 228 -17.92 12.08 -2.56
C ALA A 228 -17.32 11.85 -1.17
N ASP A 229 -16.02 11.58 -1.09
CA ASP A 229 -15.36 11.38 0.20
C ASP A 229 -13.87 11.75 0.13
N THR A 230 -13.31 12.14 1.28
CA THR A 230 -11.95 12.67 1.41
C THR A 230 -11.18 11.90 2.48
N ARG A 231 -9.91 11.54 2.20
CA ARG A 231 -9.01 10.83 3.12
C ARG A 231 -7.59 11.40 3.06
N GLY A 232 -6.78 11.08 4.07
CA GLY A 232 -5.37 11.49 4.15
C GLY A 232 -5.11 12.47 5.30
N LEU A 233 -4.05 13.27 5.16
CA LEU A 233 -3.54 14.16 6.20
C LEU A 233 -3.71 15.63 5.84
N LEU A 234 -4.06 16.46 6.85
CA LEU A 234 -4.22 17.91 6.70
C LEU A 234 -3.14 18.73 7.43
N LEU A 235 -2.32 18.08 8.26
CA LEU A 235 -1.21 18.73 8.95
C LEU A 235 -0.15 19.22 7.94
N SER A 236 0.62 20.26 8.34
CA SER A 236 1.89 20.55 7.67
C SER A 236 2.90 19.44 7.97
N ARG A 237 3.94 19.31 7.14
CA ARG A 237 5.04 18.36 7.34
C ARG A 237 5.77 18.67 8.63
N ASP A 238 6.04 19.94 8.91
CA ASP A 238 6.63 20.37 10.19
C ASP A 238 5.80 19.93 11.40
N GLN A 239 4.47 20.08 11.33
CA GLN A 239 3.57 19.59 12.38
C GLN A 239 3.64 18.08 12.53
N VAL A 240 3.70 17.31 11.44
CA VAL A 240 3.84 15.86 11.50
C VAL A 240 5.14 15.45 12.21
N PHE A 241 6.29 15.99 11.79
CA PHE A 241 7.58 15.66 12.43
C PHE A 241 7.65 16.11 13.90
N GLN A 242 7.14 17.31 14.22
CA GLN A 242 7.09 17.80 15.59
C GLN A 242 6.21 16.93 16.49
N GLN A 243 5.02 16.56 16.02
CA GLN A 243 4.12 15.71 16.80
C GLN A 243 4.72 14.30 16.93
N PHE A 244 5.23 13.72 15.84
CA PHE A 244 5.84 12.39 15.87
C PHE A 244 6.95 12.31 16.92
N THR A 245 7.89 13.26 16.90
CA THR A 245 9.01 13.32 17.88
C THR A 245 8.57 13.54 19.32
N THR A 246 7.37 14.05 19.58
CA THR A 246 6.88 14.36 20.94
C THR A 246 5.87 13.35 21.47
N THR A 247 5.17 12.60 20.62
CA THR A 247 4.08 11.71 21.03
C THR A 247 4.42 10.22 20.98
N VAL A 248 5.34 9.79 20.09
CA VAL A 248 5.69 8.37 19.97
C VAL A 248 6.86 7.99 20.89
N PRO A 249 6.97 6.71 21.32
CA PRO A 249 8.13 6.24 22.08
C PRO A 249 9.46 6.46 21.34
N ALA A 250 10.55 6.60 22.10
CA ALA A 250 11.88 6.90 21.55
C ALA A 250 12.34 5.89 20.48
N GLU A 251 11.94 4.63 20.61
CA GLU A 251 12.23 3.57 19.64
C GLU A 251 11.62 3.84 18.25
N PHE A 252 10.44 4.48 18.19
CA PHE A 252 9.83 4.89 16.93
C PHE A 252 10.40 6.20 16.41
N GLN A 253 10.86 7.10 17.28
CA GLN A 253 11.51 8.35 16.86
C GLN A 253 12.78 8.10 16.03
N ALA A 254 13.46 6.98 16.27
CA ALA A 254 14.62 6.53 15.49
C ALA A 254 14.30 6.17 14.02
N LEU A 255 13.02 6.15 13.63
CA LEU A 255 12.58 5.94 12.24
C LEU A 255 12.73 7.19 11.36
N ILE A 256 13.00 8.36 11.95
CA ILE A 256 13.25 9.60 11.22
C ILE A 256 14.58 9.48 10.47
N VAL A 257 14.51 9.64 9.15
CA VAL A 257 15.68 9.71 8.29
C VAL A 257 15.95 11.17 7.97
N ASN A 258 17.18 11.61 8.27
CA ASN A 258 17.65 12.96 7.99
C ASN A 258 18.67 12.95 6.85
N ASP A 259 18.76 14.05 6.12
CA ASP A 259 19.84 14.29 5.18
C ASP A 259 21.17 14.60 5.90
N ALA A 260 22.23 14.85 5.11
CA ALA A 260 23.55 15.18 5.64
C ALA A 260 23.62 16.51 6.41
N THR A 261 22.62 17.39 6.26
CA THR A 261 22.49 18.66 6.99
C THR A 261 21.72 18.52 8.30
N GLY A 262 21.11 17.35 8.53
CA GLY A 262 20.24 17.09 9.68
C GLY A 262 18.77 17.45 9.44
N SER A 263 18.39 17.79 8.20
CA SER A 263 17.00 18.09 7.84
C SER A 263 16.23 16.79 7.59
N PRO A 264 14.97 16.66 8.07
CA PRO A 264 14.20 15.44 7.90
C PRO A 264 13.82 15.22 6.43
N LEU A 265 14.13 14.03 5.90
CA LEU A 265 13.75 13.56 4.56
C LEU A 265 12.43 12.80 4.57
N ARG A 266 12.26 11.90 5.55
CA ARG A 266 11.10 11.02 5.69
C ARG A 266 11.08 10.39 7.07
N ILE A 267 10.00 9.69 7.38
CA ILE A 267 9.93 8.75 8.50
C ILE A 267 9.66 7.37 7.92
N LEU A 268 10.47 6.37 8.26
CA LEU A 268 10.27 5.00 7.79
C LEU A 268 9.18 4.30 8.60
N ALA A 269 8.41 3.42 7.96
CA ALA A 269 7.50 2.55 8.69
C ALA A 269 8.27 1.43 9.42
N PRO A 270 7.75 0.90 10.53
CA PRO A 270 8.35 -0.25 11.23
C PRO A 270 8.50 -1.51 10.39
N ARG A 271 7.73 -1.70 9.31
CA ARG A 271 7.97 -2.83 8.40
C ARG A 271 9.19 -2.65 7.51
N THR A 272 9.62 -1.41 7.31
CA THR A 272 10.73 -1.03 6.44
C THR A 272 12.05 -1.00 7.20
N ALA A 273 12.06 -0.50 8.44
CA ALA A 273 13.23 -0.49 9.29
C ALA A 273 12.86 -0.71 10.77
N GLN A 274 13.71 -1.44 11.50
CA GLN A 274 13.55 -1.74 12.93
C GLN A 274 14.84 -1.42 13.72
N PRO A 275 15.24 -0.14 13.82
CA PRO A 275 16.46 0.23 14.53
C PRO A 275 16.35 -0.04 16.04
N GLY A 276 17.46 -0.47 16.65
CA GLY A 276 17.59 -0.58 18.11
C GLY A 276 16.48 -1.41 18.76
N GLY A 277 15.80 -0.83 19.76
CA GLY A 277 14.72 -1.49 20.50
C GLY A 277 13.48 -1.81 19.67
N LEU A 278 13.34 -1.25 18.46
CA LEU A 278 12.19 -1.54 17.60
C LEU A 278 12.23 -2.98 17.05
N ALA A 279 13.41 -3.60 16.98
CA ALA A 279 13.60 -4.98 16.49
C ALA A 279 12.88 -6.05 17.33
N THR A 280 12.60 -5.78 18.60
CA THR A 280 11.93 -6.69 19.54
C THR A 280 10.72 -6.04 20.21
N TRP A 281 10.23 -4.92 19.67
CA TRP A 281 9.19 -4.10 20.30
C TRP A 281 7.88 -4.84 20.58
N LEU A 282 7.45 -5.71 19.66
CA LEU A 282 6.21 -6.48 19.79
C LEU A 282 6.41 -7.83 20.47
N ASP A 283 7.64 -8.22 20.81
CA ASP A 283 7.92 -9.50 21.45
C ASP A 283 7.10 -9.72 22.74
N PRO A 284 6.89 -8.72 23.63
CA PRO A 284 6.02 -8.89 24.79
C PRO A 284 4.59 -9.27 24.40
N ALA A 285 3.96 -8.53 23.48
CA ALA A 285 2.58 -8.80 23.04
C ALA A 285 2.45 -10.17 22.35
N ILE A 286 3.45 -10.54 21.55
CA ILE A 286 3.51 -11.86 20.90
C ILE A 286 3.66 -12.97 21.96
N ASN A 287 4.52 -12.78 22.95
CA ASN A 287 4.69 -13.75 24.03
C ASN A 287 3.43 -13.89 24.88
N ASP A 288 2.74 -12.78 25.17
CA ASP A 288 1.48 -12.78 25.92
C ASP A 288 0.39 -13.59 25.21
N PHE A 289 0.26 -13.45 23.88
CA PHE A 289 -0.64 -14.29 23.09
C PHE A 289 -0.31 -15.77 23.26
N TRP A 290 0.97 -16.14 23.08
CA TRP A 290 1.40 -17.54 23.15
C TRP A 290 1.21 -18.14 24.54
N THR A 291 1.53 -17.39 25.59
CA THR A 291 1.36 -17.83 26.98
C THR A 291 -0.13 -17.95 27.34
N THR A 292 -0.95 -16.99 26.92
CA THR A 292 -2.39 -17.00 27.18
C THR A 292 -3.04 -18.23 26.57
N TYR A 293 -2.81 -18.49 25.28
CA TYR A 293 -3.47 -19.57 24.56
C TYR A 293 -2.80 -20.93 24.71
N GLN A 294 -1.71 -21.03 25.49
CA GLN A 294 -1.19 -22.32 25.95
C GLN A 294 -2.08 -22.95 27.03
N THR A 295 -2.80 -22.11 27.79
CA THR A 295 -3.66 -22.56 28.91
C THR A 295 -5.14 -22.28 28.70
N ASN A 296 -5.49 -21.45 27.72
CA ASN A 296 -6.85 -21.08 27.37
C ASN A 296 -7.14 -21.42 25.90
N GLN A 297 -8.39 -21.77 25.60
CA GLN A 297 -8.81 -21.93 24.21
C GLN A 297 -8.97 -20.55 23.56
N PHE A 298 -8.30 -20.34 22.43
CA PHE A 298 -8.57 -19.22 21.54
C PHE A 298 -9.92 -19.44 20.87
N ASN A 299 -10.79 -18.45 20.94
CA ASN A 299 -12.07 -18.43 20.23
C ASN A 299 -12.19 -17.09 19.52
N TYR A 300 -12.57 -17.11 18.25
CA TYR A 300 -12.81 -15.92 17.47
C TYR A 300 -13.98 -16.14 16.50
N ASP A 301 -14.88 -15.16 16.45
CA ASP A 301 -16.01 -15.11 15.53
C ASP A 301 -15.78 -14.01 14.50
N GLY A 302 -15.38 -14.42 13.30
CA GLY A 302 -15.03 -13.54 12.20
C GLY A 302 -16.16 -13.37 11.20
N PRO A 303 -15.97 -12.52 10.18
CA PRO A 303 -16.98 -12.30 9.14
C PRO A 303 -17.18 -13.54 8.27
N GLY A 304 -18.15 -14.38 8.63
CA GLY A 304 -18.54 -15.57 7.88
C GLY A 304 -17.68 -16.82 8.15
N TYR A 305 -16.91 -16.84 9.25
CA TYR A 305 -16.15 -17.99 9.70
C TYR A 305 -15.84 -17.88 11.20
N THR A 306 -15.58 -19.01 11.85
CA THR A 306 -15.12 -19.06 13.25
C THR A 306 -13.75 -19.71 13.33
N VAL A 307 -12.98 -19.33 14.35
CA VAL A 307 -11.68 -19.91 14.65
C VAL A 307 -11.62 -20.38 16.09
N GLN A 308 -11.16 -21.61 16.29
CA GLN A 308 -10.88 -22.16 17.61
C GLN A 308 -9.48 -22.77 17.62
N GLY A 309 -8.69 -22.51 18.66
CA GLY A 309 -7.32 -23.04 18.72
C GLY A 309 -6.69 -22.97 20.10
N ASN A 310 -5.46 -23.43 20.19
CA ASN A 310 -4.62 -23.32 21.37
C ASN A 310 -3.15 -23.45 20.97
N VAL A 311 -2.23 -23.02 21.84
CA VAL A 311 -0.80 -23.30 21.69
C VAL A 311 -0.51 -24.70 22.23
N ASP A 312 0.14 -25.53 21.42
CA ASP A 312 0.48 -26.90 21.78
C ASP A 312 1.80 -27.00 22.57
N ALA A 313 2.17 -28.23 22.96
CA ALA A 313 3.42 -28.49 23.70
C ALA A 313 4.70 -28.23 22.88
N SER A 314 4.59 -28.14 21.55
CA SER A 314 5.69 -27.76 20.66
C SER A 314 5.83 -26.24 20.50
N GLY A 315 4.91 -25.46 21.06
CA GLY A 315 4.88 -24.00 20.96
C GLY A 315 4.24 -23.49 19.67
N GLN A 316 3.50 -24.33 18.94
CA GLN A 316 2.74 -23.92 17.76
C GLN A 316 1.32 -23.53 18.15
N PHE A 317 0.79 -22.46 17.58
CA PHE A 317 -0.63 -22.16 17.65
C PHE A 317 -1.38 -23.04 16.65
N VAL A 318 -2.05 -24.07 17.15
CA VAL A 318 -2.85 -25.01 16.34
C VAL A 318 -4.29 -24.56 16.39
N TYR A 319 -4.89 -24.32 15.22
CA TYR A 319 -6.23 -23.76 15.13
C TYR A 319 -7.05 -24.38 13.99
N SER A 320 -8.35 -24.34 14.20
CA SER A 320 -9.37 -24.71 13.24
C SER A 320 -9.97 -23.45 12.63
N VAL A 321 -10.26 -23.45 11.34
CA VAL A 321 -11.09 -22.43 10.68
C VAL A 321 -12.33 -23.11 10.14
N THR A 322 -13.51 -22.63 10.53
CA THR A 322 -14.80 -23.17 10.11
C THR A 322 -15.63 -22.07 9.43
N PRO A 323 -15.71 -22.08 8.08
CA PRO A 323 -16.59 -21.17 7.36
C PRO A 323 -18.06 -21.39 7.71
N THR A 324 -18.89 -20.35 7.67
CA THR A 324 -20.34 -20.48 7.89
C THR A 324 -20.95 -21.42 6.85
N GLY A 325 -21.54 -22.53 7.30
CA GLY A 325 -22.10 -23.56 6.43
C GLY A 325 -21.07 -24.40 5.67
N GLY A 326 -19.78 -24.25 5.98
CA GLY A 326 -18.67 -24.98 5.37
C GLY A 326 -18.06 -26.02 6.31
N SER A 327 -17.03 -26.71 5.80
CA SER A 327 -16.27 -27.72 6.55
C SER A 327 -15.10 -27.08 7.30
N THR A 328 -14.85 -27.58 8.50
CA THR A 328 -13.68 -27.20 9.31
C THR A 328 -12.38 -27.67 8.68
N SER A 329 -11.38 -26.79 8.65
CA SER A 329 -9.99 -27.09 8.25
C SER A 329 -9.03 -26.79 9.40
N MET A 330 -7.98 -27.60 9.55
CA MET A 330 -6.97 -27.46 10.61
C MET A 330 -5.67 -26.86 10.08
N TYR A 331 -5.06 -25.99 10.87
CA TYR A 331 -3.82 -25.30 10.57
C TYR A 331 -2.92 -25.22 11.81
N ALA A 332 -1.65 -24.91 11.58
CA ALA A 332 -0.69 -24.59 12.62
C ALA A 332 0.11 -23.35 12.23
N MET A 333 0.39 -22.48 13.19
CA MET A 333 1.14 -21.25 13.04
C MET A 333 2.32 -21.25 14.01
N THR A 334 3.51 -21.00 13.50
CA THR A 334 4.69 -20.77 14.33
C THR A 334 4.63 -19.38 14.96
N LYS A 335 5.26 -19.21 16.13
CA LYS A 335 5.38 -17.89 16.78
C LYS A 335 6.06 -16.89 15.83
N PRO A 336 5.41 -15.75 15.49
CA PRO A 336 6.01 -14.74 14.64
C PRO A 336 7.06 -13.93 15.39
N THR A 337 7.96 -13.30 14.66
CA THR A 337 8.85 -12.27 15.20
C THR A 337 8.19 -10.88 15.16
N THR A 338 8.73 -9.90 15.88
CA THR A 338 8.36 -8.49 15.73
C THR A 338 8.42 -8.03 14.27
N ALA A 339 9.50 -8.37 13.55
CA ALA A 339 9.68 -8.04 12.14
C ALA A 339 8.57 -8.62 11.25
N GLN A 340 8.23 -9.90 11.44
CA GLN A 340 7.17 -10.56 10.67
C GLN A 340 5.79 -9.98 10.99
N THR A 341 5.59 -9.49 12.22
CA THR A 341 4.34 -8.87 12.65
C THR A 341 4.16 -7.49 12.05
N PHE A 342 5.19 -6.64 12.02
CA PHE A 342 5.12 -5.35 11.31
C PHE A 342 4.95 -5.53 9.80
N ALA A 343 5.66 -6.49 9.20
CA ALA A 343 5.62 -6.72 7.76
C ALA A 343 4.46 -7.60 7.28
N ALA A 344 3.67 -8.14 8.20
CA ALA A 344 2.55 -9.05 7.91
C ALA A 344 2.90 -10.23 6.99
N ASN A 345 4.10 -10.80 7.18
CA ASN A 345 4.62 -11.87 6.34
C ASN A 345 4.89 -13.15 7.17
N GLY A 346 5.46 -14.18 6.52
CA GLY A 346 5.80 -15.44 7.18
C GLY A 346 4.54 -16.11 7.78
N PRO A 347 4.45 -16.29 9.11
CA PRO A 347 3.30 -16.93 9.77
C PRO A 347 1.94 -16.29 9.51
N PHE A 348 1.90 -15.04 9.01
CA PHE A 348 0.67 -14.33 8.66
C PHE A 348 0.21 -14.52 7.21
N VAL A 349 0.86 -15.39 6.44
CA VAL A 349 0.48 -15.69 5.05
C VAL A 349 -0.38 -16.96 5.00
N GLY A 350 -1.59 -16.82 4.49
CA GLY A 350 -2.53 -17.92 4.26
C GLY A 350 -3.31 -17.74 2.98
N THR A 351 -4.32 -18.58 2.77
CA THR A 351 -5.23 -18.48 1.62
C THR A 351 -6.68 -18.57 2.10
N ALA A 352 -7.62 -18.06 1.30
CA ALA A 352 -9.05 -18.17 1.60
C ALA A 352 -9.39 -17.66 3.02
N GLN A 353 -10.26 -18.36 3.74
CA GLN A 353 -10.66 -17.97 5.11
C GLN A 353 -9.50 -18.05 6.12
N GLN A 354 -8.49 -18.89 5.89
CA GLN A 354 -7.27 -18.87 6.72
C GLN A 354 -6.51 -17.55 6.53
N GLY A 355 -6.39 -17.07 5.29
CA GLY A 355 -5.78 -15.78 4.97
C GLY A 355 -6.53 -14.62 5.62
N ALA A 356 -7.86 -14.63 5.57
CA ALA A 356 -8.70 -13.63 6.24
C ALA A 356 -8.44 -13.59 7.76
N PHE A 357 -8.43 -14.76 8.40
CA PHE A 357 -8.11 -14.87 9.83
C PHE A 357 -6.70 -14.35 10.16
N LEU A 358 -5.69 -14.71 9.35
CA LEU A 358 -4.31 -14.30 9.60
C LEU A 358 -4.12 -12.79 9.40
N ALA A 359 -4.85 -12.16 8.50
CA ALA A 359 -4.88 -10.71 8.35
C ALA A 359 -5.46 -10.04 9.61
N GLU A 360 -6.58 -10.56 10.13
CA GLU A 360 -7.20 -10.03 11.34
C GLU A 360 -6.33 -10.23 12.58
N LEU A 361 -5.68 -11.40 12.73
CA LEU A 361 -4.73 -11.65 13.81
C LEU A 361 -3.51 -10.71 13.74
N ASN A 362 -2.97 -10.46 12.54
CA ASN A 362 -1.89 -9.51 12.37
C ASN A 362 -2.30 -8.07 12.74
N ALA A 363 -3.50 -7.65 12.30
CA ALA A 363 -4.06 -6.36 12.66
C ALA A 363 -4.25 -6.23 14.18
N ALA A 364 -4.73 -7.30 14.84
CA ALA A 364 -4.89 -7.34 16.28
C ALA A 364 -3.56 -7.22 17.04
N PHE A 365 -2.47 -7.82 16.55
CA PHE A 365 -1.13 -7.60 17.12
C PHE A 365 -0.67 -6.14 16.95
N ASN A 366 -0.82 -5.58 15.75
CA ASN A 366 -0.44 -4.18 15.49
C ASN A 366 -1.26 -3.20 16.34
N ARG A 367 -2.52 -3.53 16.65
CA ARG A 367 -3.45 -2.71 17.45
C ARG A 367 -3.40 -3.01 18.96
N GLY A 368 -2.61 -3.99 19.39
CA GLY A 368 -2.45 -4.34 20.81
C GLY A 368 -3.64 -5.07 21.44
N VAL A 369 -4.48 -5.73 20.63
CA VAL A 369 -5.70 -6.45 21.08
C VAL A 369 -5.68 -7.96 20.75
N ALA A 370 -4.53 -8.52 20.37
CA ALA A 370 -4.41 -9.93 19.96
C ALA A 370 -4.89 -10.95 21.02
N THR A 371 -4.77 -10.62 22.31
CA THR A 371 -5.24 -11.46 23.44
C THR A 371 -6.70 -11.20 23.82
N SER A 372 -7.42 -10.36 23.08
CA SER A 372 -8.83 -10.01 23.34
C SER A 372 -9.63 -10.08 22.03
N PRO A 373 -9.94 -11.29 21.52
CA PRO A 373 -10.58 -11.49 20.21
C PRO A 373 -11.92 -10.75 20.06
N ASP A 374 -12.68 -10.62 21.15
CA ASP A 374 -13.95 -9.88 21.17
C ASP A 374 -13.78 -8.37 20.92
N GLU A 375 -12.57 -7.84 21.09
CA GLU A 375 -12.22 -6.43 20.87
C GLU A 375 -11.61 -6.17 19.47
N TRP A 376 -11.42 -7.20 18.64
CA TRP A 376 -10.78 -7.04 17.31
C TRP A 376 -11.61 -6.19 16.35
N ALA A 377 -12.92 -6.04 16.59
CA ALA A 377 -13.80 -5.16 15.84
C ALA A 377 -14.12 -3.83 16.57
N ASN A 378 -13.59 -3.63 17.78
CA ASN A 378 -13.86 -2.44 18.59
C ASN A 378 -12.72 -1.42 18.47
N VAL A 379 -12.91 -0.42 17.62
CA VAL A 379 -11.92 0.66 17.40
C VAL A 379 -11.51 1.35 18.70
N ALA A 380 -12.43 1.52 19.65
CA ALA A 380 -12.13 2.18 20.93
C ALA A 380 -11.20 1.38 21.85
N ALA A 381 -11.00 0.08 21.58
CA ALA A 381 -10.10 -0.78 22.34
C ALA A 381 -8.67 -0.80 21.78
N TYR A 382 -8.46 -0.29 20.55
CA TYR A 382 -7.14 -0.30 19.93
C TYR A 382 -6.16 0.60 20.67
N TYR A 383 -4.89 0.18 20.66
CA TYR A 383 -3.76 0.87 21.28
C TYR A 383 -3.98 1.14 22.79
N PRO A 384 -4.34 0.12 23.59
CA PRO A 384 -4.76 0.27 24.98
C PRO A 384 -3.62 0.76 25.87
N THR A 385 -3.87 1.65 26.83
CA THR A 385 -2.78 2.20 27.68
C THR A 385 -1.94 1.11 28.37
N GLY A 386 -0.60 1.25 28.33
CA GLY A 386 0.34 0.44 29.13
C GLY A 386 0.88 -0.86 28.49
N GLY A 387 0.41 -1.24 27.30
CA GLY A 387 0.92 -2.37 26.51
C GLY A 387 1.98 -2.02 25.44
N ARG A 388 2.19 -2.95 24.49
CA ARG A 388 3.05 -2.78 23.30
C ARG A 388 2.23 -2.98 22.03
N TRP A 389 2.30 -2.03 21.11
CA TRP A 389 1.59 -2.04 19.81
C TRP A 389 2.36 -1.19 18.79
N ASN A 390 1.81 -1.06 17.59
CA ASN A 390 2.38 -0.23 16.55
C ASN A 390 2.07 1.26 16.78
N ASN A 391 2.93 1.97 17.54
CA ASN A 391 2.77 3.41 17.79
C ASN A 391 2.90 4.27 16.53
N TRP A 392 3.57 3.77 15.49
CA TRP A 392 3.59 4.40 14.16
C TRP A 392 2.19 4.45 13.55
N ALA A 393 1.49 3.31 13.49
CA ALA A 393 0.13 3.27 12.97
C ALA A 393 -0.82 4.11 13.82
N GLN A 394 -0.74 3.99 15.15
CA GLN A 394 -1.52 4.81 16.08
C GLN A 394 -1.36 6.32 15.81
N PHE A 395 -0.12 6.78 15.58
CA PHE A 395 0.16 8.17 15.28
C PHE A 395 -0.56 8.65 14.01
N PHE A 396 -0.52 7.87 12.93
CA PHE A 396 -1.21 8.26 11.70
C PHE A 396 -2.73 8.19 11.82
N HIS A 397 -3.29 7.20 12.50
CA HIS A 397 -4.72 7.22 12.81
C HIS A 397 -5.11 8.46 13.61
N ALA A 398 -4.33 8.84 14.62
CA ALA A 398 -4.67 10.01 15.45
C ALA A 398 -4.67 11.34 14.67
N ASN A 399 -3.98 11.41 13.52
CA ASN A 399 -3.73 12.65 12.77
C ASN A 399 -4.35 12.69 11.36
N SER A 400 -4.87 11.57 10.86
CA SER A 400 -5.56 11.49 9.57
C SER A 400 -7.04 11.84 9.69
N ILE A 401 -7.63 12.30 8.58
CA ILE A 401 -9.07 12.55 8.45
C ILE A 401 -9.86 11.29 8.87
N ASP A 402 -10.88 11.49 9.70
CA ASP A 402 -11.76 10.45 10.26
C ASP A 402 -11.03 9.32 11.01
N ASN A 403 -9.78 9.58 11.40
CA ASN A 403 -8.88 8.60 11.99
C ASN A 403 -8.57 7.39 11.08
N LEU A 404 -8.64 7.56 9.76
CA LEU A 404 -8.41 6.51 8.77
C LEU A 404 -7.03 6.67 8.12
N ALA A 405 -6.17 5.67 8.30
CA ALA A 405 -4.78 5.68 7.83
C ALA A 405 -4.35 4.28 7.43
N TYR A 406 -3.48 4.16 6.43
CA TYR A 406 -2.93 2.86 6.03
C TYR A 406 -1.53 2.73 6.66
N GLY A 407 -1.48 2.44 7.97
CA GLY A 407 -0.24 2.46 8.75
C GLY A 407 0.55 1.14 8.74
N PHE A 408 -0.10 0.03 8.39
CA PHE A 408 0.50 -1.31 8.27
C PHE A 408 -0.26 -2.16 7.22
N PRO A 409 0.28 -3.30 6.74
CA PRO A 409 -0.26 -3.99 5.55
C PRO A 409 -1.73 -4.45 5.63
N TYR A 410 -2.27 -4.68 6.82
CA TYR A 410 -3.65 -5.14 7.03
C TYR A 410 -4.49 -4.12 7.81
N ASP A 411 -4.20 -2.83 7.66
CA ASP A 411 -4.97 -1.77 8.35
C ASP A 411 -6.40 -1.61 7.80
N ASP A 412 -6.66 -2.16 6.62
CA ASP A 412 -8.00 -2.26 6.03
C ASP A 412 -8.93 -3.19 6.82
N VAL A 413 -8.39 -4.10 7.65
CA VAL A 413 -9.18 -4.89 8.60
C VAL A 413 -10.00 -3.95 9.48
N ASN A 414 -11.32 -4.23 9.56
CA ASN A 414 -12.30 -3.39 10.25
C ASN A 414 -12.43 -1.97 9.65
N ASN A 415 -12.16 -1.81 8.34
CA ASN A 415 -12.31 -0.56 7.59
C ASN A 415 -11.53 0.63 8.19
N GLN A 416 -10.31 0.42 8.68
CA GLN A 416 -9.52 1.49 9.33
C GLN A 416 -8.48 2.13 8.40
N SER A 417 -8.26 1.59 7.21
CA SER A 417 -7.36 2.19 6.23
C SER A 417 -7.98 3.42 5.56
N SER A 418 -7.12 4.22 4.91
CA SER A 418 -7.54 5.38 4.11
C SER A 418 -8.14 5.01 2.75
N VAL A 419 -8.49 3.74 2.51
CA VAL A 419 -8.98 3.29 1.21
C VAL A 419 -10.41 3.77 0.97
N LEU A 420 -10.66 4.26 -0.25
CA LEU A 420 -12.01 4.49 -0.77
C LEU A 420 -12.26 3.51 -1.90
N ILE A 421 -13.38 2.78 -1.81
CA ILE A 421 -13.81 1.80 -2.82
C ILE A 421 -15.21 2.19 -3.30
N LEU A 422 -15.36 2.37 -4.62
CA LEU A 422 -16.67 2.58 -5.22
C LEU A 422 -17.48 1.27 -5.23
N SER A 423 -18.80 1.36 -5.07
CA SER A 423 -19.67 0.18 -5.05
C SER A 423 -19.97 -0.41 -6.43
N ASN A 424 -19.37 0.14 -7.49
CA ASN A 424 -19.62 -0.23 -8.89
C ASN A 424 -18.37 0.04 -9.74
N SER A 425 -18.36 -0.51 -10.96
CA SER A 425 -17.23 -0.38 -11.90
C SER A 425 -17.41 0.73 -12.94
N GLN A 426 -18.20 1.76 -12.65
CA GLN A 426 -18.26 3.00 -13.44
C GLN A 426 -17.08 3.91 -13.06
N PRO A 427 -16.61 4.79 -13.96
CA PRO A 427 -15.51 5.69 -13.65
C PRO A 427 -15.86 6.62 -12.49
N PRO A 428 -14.86 7.03 -11.69
CA PRO A 428 -14.94 8.25 -10.91
C PRO A 428 -15.27 9.45 -11.82
N THR A 429 -15.99 10.44 -11.29
CA THR A 429 -16.05 11.77 -11.92
C THR A 429 -14.69 12.47 -11.80
N GLN A 430 -14.03 12.33 -10.65
CA GLN A 430 -12.78 13.01 -10.37
C GLN A 430 -12.03 12.35 -9.21
N LEU A 431 -10.69 12.28 -9.33
CA LEU A 431 -9.77 12.05 -8.23
C LEU A 431 -8.88 13.30 -8.09
N SER A 432 -8.99 14.01 -6.97
CA SER A 432 -8.25 15.26 -6.73
C SER A 432 -7.37 15.16 -5.49
N PHE A 433 -6.34 16.01 -5.41
CA PHE A 433 -5.34 15.99 -4.35
C PHE A 433 -5.15 17.37 -3.72
N ASP A 434 -4.84 17.40 -2.43
CA ASP A 434 -4.39 18.59 -1.70
C ASP A 434 -3.02 18.30 -1.08
N LEU A 435 -1.98 18.89 -1.67
CA LEU A 435 -0.57 18.68 -1.33
C LEU A 435 -0.13 19.71 -0.28
N ARG A 436 0.50 19.26 0.80
CA ARG A 436 0.87 20.11 1.95
C ARG A 436 2.34 19.95 2.31
N TRP A 437 2.88 20.96 2.99
CA TRP A 437 4.26 21.00 3.50
C TRP A 437 4.30 21.65 4.87
#